data_AF-A0AAE4SZI5-F1
#
_entry.id   AF-A0AAE4SZI5-F1
#
_cell.length_a   1.000
_cell.length_b   1.000
_cell.length_c   1.000
_cell.angle_alpha   90.00
_cell.angle_beta   90.00
_cell.angle_gamma   90.00
#
_symmetry.space_group_name_H-M   'P 1'
#
loop_
_entity.id
_entity.type
_entity.pdbx_description
1 polymer ?
#
loop_
_entity_poly.entity_id
_entity_poly.type
_entity_poly.pdbx_seq_one_letter_code
_entity_poly.pdbx_strand_id
1 'polypeptide(L)'
;MRNSLNVTTKRRTSIFVTLFRKSRKQAKLPTPTAFGNLHQGTITFRKTSDNAYMAMFQSLKTNRRAHAWGNSFEMAYSGMINKFNEKYC
;
A
#
# COMPACT_ATOMS: atom_id res chain seq x y z
N MET A 1 7.34 -58.29 -17.35
CA MET A 1 6.29 -57.33 -17.78
C MET A 1 6.15 -56.28 -16.69
N ARG A 2 6.08 -54.99 -17.07
CA ARG A 2 6.27 -53.84 -16.17
C ARG A 2 5.07 -53.60 -15.25
N ASN A 3 5.37 -53.33 -13.97
CA ASN A 3 4.44 -52.83 -12.96
C ASN A 3 3.83 -51.48 -13.38
N SER A 4 2.52 -51.33 -13.24
CA SER A 4 1.83 -50.03 -13.25
C SER A 4 0.98 -49.92 -11.98
N LEU A 5 1.61 -49.50 -10.88
CA LEU A 5 0.90 -49.01 -9.70
C LEU A 5 0.25 -47.68 -10.06
N ASN A 6 -1.06 -47.71 -10.22
CA ASN A 6 -1.90 -46.56 -10.52
C ASN A 6 -2.03 -45.68 -9.26
N VAL A 7 -0.97 -44.93 -8.93
CA VAL A 7 -0.97 -43.98 -7.81
C VAL A 7 -1.58 -42.68 -8.30
N THR A 8 -2.92 -42.61 -8.24
CA THR A 8 -3.67 -41.37 -8.39
C THR A 8 -3.30 -40.48 -7.20
N THR A 9 -2.26 -39.67 -7.38
CA THR A 9 -1.81 -38.71 -6.38
C THR A 9 -2.88 -37.63 -6.31
N LYS A 10 -3.86 -37.81 -5.42
CA LYS A 10 -4.77 -36.74 -5.02
C LYS A 10 -3.90 -35.63 -4.44
N ARG A 11 -3.56 -34.63 -5.27
CA ARG A 11 -3.01 -33.34 -4.85
C ARG A 11 -3.98 -32.78 -3.81
N ARG A 12 -3.71 -33.02 -2.53
CA ARG A 12 -4.29 -32.30 -1.41
C ARG A 12 -3.76 -30.88 -1.53
N THR A 13 -4.38 -30.06 -2.38
CA THR A 13 -4.20 -28.61 -2.37
C THR A 13 -4.62 -28.16 -0.98
N SER A 14 -3.62 -27.85 -0.16
CA SER A 14 -3.76 -27.46 1.22
C SER A 14 -4.76 -26.31 1.35
N ILE A 15 -5.90 -26.60 1.98
CA ILE A 15 -6.93 -25.63 2.38
C ILE A 15 -6.33 -24.49 3.23
N PHE A 16 -5.16 -24.69 3.82
CA PHE A 16 -4.41 -23.66 4.54
C PHE A 16 -3.96 -22.48 3.66
N VAL A 17 -3.62 -22.68 2.39
CA VAL A 17 -3.15 -21.59 1.52
C VAL A 17 -4.30 -20.65 1.13
N THR A 18 -5.55 -21.14 1.10
CA THR A 18 -6.73 -20.31 0.84
C THR A 18 -7.21 -19.54 2.07
N LEU A 19 -6.97 -20.03 3.30
CA LEU A 19 -7.34 -19.29 4.52
C LEU A 19 -6.42 -18.08 4.83
N PHE A 20 -5.17 -18.08 4.37
CA PHE A 20 -4.27 -16.93 4.53
C PHE A 20 -4.51 -15.80 3.52
N ARG A 21 -5.41 -16.00 2.54
CA ARG A 21 -6.08 -14.90 1.84
C ARG A 21 -7.20 -14.28 2.70
N LYS A 22 -7.08 -14.33 4.03
CA LYS A 22 -7.78 -13.42 4.94
C LYS A 22 -7.56 -12.02 4.40
N SER A 23 -8.62 -11.50 3.80
CA SER A 23 -8.86 -10.10 3.50
C SER A 23 -7.95 -9.21 4.35
N ARG A 24 -6.87 -8.68 3.74
CA ARG A 24 -6.32 -7.42 4.23
C ARG A 24 -7.50 -6.46 4.10
N LYS A 25 -8.28 -6.31 5.18
CA LYS A 25 -9.07 -5.11 5.40
C LYS A 25 -8.08 -4.01 5.11
N GLN A 26 -8.22 -3.34 3.96
CA GLN A 26 -7.36 -2.23 3.62
C GLN A 26 -7.43 -1.32 4.84
N ALA A 27 -6.34 -1.23 5.59
CA ALA A 27 -6.32 -0.41 6.79
C ALA A 27 -6.75 0.98 6.31
N LYS A 28 -7.84 1.50 6.86
CA LYS A 28 -8.33 2.80 6.45
C LYS A 28 -7.18 3.77 6.63
N LEU A 29 -6.74 4.37 5.53
CA LEU A 29 -5.65 5.33 5.58
C LEU A 29 -6.06 6.46 6.53
N PRO A 30 -5.15 6.97 7.36
CA PRO A 30 -5.45 8.12 8.18
C PRO A 30 -5.92 9.27 7.28
N THR A 31 -6.86 10.09 7.75
CA THR A 31 -7.25 11.27 6.98
C THR A 31 -6.03 12.18 6.79
N PRO A 32 -5.92 12.93 5.67
CA PRO A 32 -4.78 13.81 5.44
C PRO A 32 -4.52 14.77 6.60
N THR A 33 -5.58 15.29 7.22
CA THR A 33 -5.49 16.16 8.40
C THR A 33 -4.92 15.43 9.61
N ALA A 34 -5.39 14.20 9.90
CA ALA A 34 -4.89 13.41 11.02
C ALA A 34 -3.41 13.04 10.84
N PHE A 35 -3.01 12.64 9.62
CA PHE A 35 -1.62 12.35 9.29
C PHE A 35 -0.73 13.59 9.42
N GLY A 36 -1.20 14.74 8.91
CA GLY A 36 -0.53 16.03 9.04
C GLY A 36 -0.28 16.41 10.50
N ASN A 37 -1.31 16.30 11.35
CA ASN A 37 -1.20 16.59 12.78
C ASN A 37 -0.23 15.64 13.50
N LEU A 38 -0.29 14.34 13.20
CA LEU A 38 0.58 13.33 13.81
C LEU A 38 2.06 13.59 13.52
N HIS A 39 2.38 13.97 12.28
CA HIS A 39 3.75 14.20 11.83
C HIS A 39 4.14 15.69 11.78
N GLN A 40 3.32 16.57 12.35
CA GLN A 40 3.56 18.02 12.45
C GLN A 40 3.88 18.65 11.09
N GLY A 41 3.10 18.27 10.06
CA GLY A 41 3.29 18.72 8.69
C GLY A 41 1.99 18.90 7.93
N THR A 42 2.11 19.29 6.67
CA THR A 42 0.99 19.58 5.78
C THR A 42 1.05 18.68 4.57
N ILE A 43 -0.11 18.25 4.09
CA ILE A 43 -0.26 17.46 2.88
C ILE A 43 -0.89 18.34 1.81
N THR A 44 -0.29 18.35 0.64
CA THR A 44 -0.77 19.09 -0.53
C THR A 44 -1.03 18.12 -1.66
N PHE A 45 -2.08 18.39 -2.43
CA PHE A 45 -2.47 17.58 -3.58
C PHE A 45 -2.45 18.44 -4.83
N ARG A 46 -1.88 17.90 -5.91
CA ARG A 46 -1.83 18.58 -7.21
C ARG A 46 -2.24 17.60 -8.30
N LYS A 47 -3.09 18.04 -9.23
CA LYS A 47 -3.37 17.31 -10.47
C LYS A 47 -2.39 17.78 -11.55
N THR A 48 -1.72 16.87 -12.22
CA THR A 48 -0.86 17.18 -13.37
C THR A 48 -1.64 17.21 -14.68
N SER A 49 -1.04 17.78 -15.72
CA SER A 49 -1.56 17.84 -17.09
C SER A 49 -1.92 16.45 -17.64
N ASP A 50 -1.16 15.43 -17.26
CA ASP A 50 -1.27 14.06 -17.79
C ASP A 50 -2.35 13.23 -17.06
N ASN A 51 -3.33 13.89 -16.43
CA ASN A 51 -4.36 13.28 -15.57
C ASN A 51 -3.82 12.46 -14.38
N ALA A 52 -2.55 12.63 -14.01
CA ALA A 52 -2.01 12.07 -12.78
C ALA A 52 -2.26 13.00 -11.58
N TYR A 53 -2.19 12.43 -10.38
CA TYR A 53 -2.30 13.11 -9.10
C TYR A 53 -0.99 12.96 -8.34
N MET A 54 -0.56 14.05 -7.70
CA MET A 54 0.57 14.07 -6.77
C MET A 54 0.05 14.35 -5.38
N ALA A 55 0.52 13.57 -4.40
CA ALA A 55 0.39 13.88 -2.98
C ALA A 55 1.77 14.18 -2.42
N MET A 56 1.91 15.28 -1.68
CA MET A 56 3.16 15.70 -1.06
C MET A 56 2.94 16.05 0.41
N PHE A 57 3.67 15.38 1.29
CA PHE A 57 3.83 15.73 2.69
C PHE A 57 5.09 16.56 2.90
N GLN A 58 4.97 17.62 3.69
CA GLN A 58 6.08 18.42 4.16
C GLN A 58 5.87 18.87 5.61
N SER A 59 6.86 18.64 6.46
CA SER A 59 6.93 19.19 7.81
C SER A 59 8.16 20.08 7.94
N LEU A 60 7.96 21.36 8.26
CA LEU A 60 9.06 22.29 8.56
C LEU A 60 9.68 22.00 9.94
N LYS A 61 8.88 21.53 10.89
CA LYS A 61 9.33 21.25 12.26
C LYS A 61 10.24 20.03 12.35
N THR A 62 9.94 18.99 11.57
CA THR A 62 10.73 17.74 11.57
C THR A 62 11.66 17.60 10.36
N ASN A 63 11.63 18.56 9.42
CA ASN A 63 12.32 18.50 8.12
C ASN A 63 12.01 17.23 7.30
N ARG A 64 10.88 16.56 7.58
CA ARG A 64 10.46 15.34 6.87
C ARG A 64 9.65 15.68 5.63
N ARG A 65 9.92 14.98 4.53
CA ARG A 65 9.24 15.19 3.25
C ARG A 65 9.04 13.86 2.53
N ALA A 66 7.84 13.67 1.99
CA ALA A 66 7.50 12.52 1.18
C ALA A 66 6.55 12.94 0.06
N HIS A 67 6.69 12.34 -1.12
CA HIS A 67 5.78 12.58 -2.23
C HIS A 67 5.57 11.29 -3.01
N ALA A 68 4.42 11.18 -3.66
CA ALA A 68 4.14 10.12 -4.60
C ALA A 68 3.12 10.56 -5.65
N TRP A 69 3.14 9.84 -6.76
CA TRP A 69 2.25 10.03 -7.89
C TRP A 69 1.27 8.85 -7.97
N GLY A 70 0.09 9.09 -8.55
CA GLY A 70 -0.87 8.03 -8.85
C GLY A 70 -1.96 8.51 -9.79
N ASN A 71 -2.65 7.58 -10.46
CA ASN A 71 -3.76 7.88 -11.36
C ASN A 71 -5.04 8.32 -10.61
N SER A 72 -5.04 8.28 -9.27
CA SER A 72 -6.11 8.80 -8.42
C SER A 72 -5.54 9.45 -7.17
N PHE A 73 -6.36 10.27 -6.52
CA PHE A 73 -6.04 10.89 -5.23
C PHE A 73 -5.62 9.85 -4.18
N GLU A 74 -6.38 8.74 -4.07
CA GLU A 74 -6.13 7.69 -3.08
C GLU A 74 -4.83 6.93 -3.34
N MET A 75 -4.49 6.68 -4.61
CA MET A 75 -3.23 6.02 -4.97
C MET A 75 -2.04 6.93 -4.70
N ALA A 76 -2.14 8.21 -5.05
CA ALA A 76 -1.09 9.17 -4.74
C ALA A 76 -0.88 9.30 -3.22
N TYR A 77 -1.98 9.38 -2.45
CA TYR A 77 -1.93 9.52 -1.00
C TYR A 77 -1.36 8.28 -0.30
N SER A 78 -1.83 7.08 -0.67
CA SER A 78 -1.29 5.83 -0.13
C SER A 78 0.19 5.64 -0.48
N GLY A 79 0.58 5.95 -1.72
CA GLY A 79 1.98 5.94 -2.14
C GLY A 79 2.84 6.90 -1.31
N MET A 80 2.31 8.10 -1.00
CA MET A 80 3.02 9.09 -0.19
C MET A 80 3.21 8.60 1.25
N ILE A 81 2.20 7.96 1.85
CA ILE A 81 2.30 7.36 3.18
C ILE A 81 3.36 6.25 3.17
N ASN A 82 3.34 5.36 2.18
CA ASN A 82 4.32 4.29 2.07
C ASN A 82 5.74 4.86 1.95
N LYS A 83 5.94 5.87 1.10
CA LYS A 83 7.23 6.56 0.95
C LYS A 83 7.68 7.28 2.22
N PHE A 84 6.75 7.81 3.01
CA PHE A 84 7.05 8.42 4.30
C PHE A 84 7.52 7.35 5.29
N ASN A 85 6.77 6.26 5.41
CA ASN A 85 7.10 5.16 6.31
C ASN A 85 8.44 4.52 5.93
N GLU A 86 8.69 4.26 4.64
CA GLU A 86 9.98 3.73 4.15
C GLU A 86 11.19 4.60 4.54
N LYS A 87 11.00 5.92 4.69
CA LYS A 87 12.10 6.86 4.98
C LYS A 87 12.30 7.15 6.46
N TYR A 88 11.23 7.05 7.26
CA TYR A 88 11.20 7.63 8.61
C TYR A 88 10.65 6.69 9.69
N CYS A 89 10.17 5.50 9.34
CA CYS A 89 9.74 4.45 10.26
C CYS A 89 10.65 3.23 10.12
#